data_AF-A0A562NCV8-F1
#
_entry.id   AF-A0A562NCV8-F1
#
_cell.length_a   1.000
_cell.length_b   1.000
_cell.length_c   1.000
_cell.angle_alpha   90.00
_cell.angle_beta   90.00
_cell.angle_gamma   90.00
#
_symmetry.space_group_name_H-M   'P 1'
#
loop_
_entity.id
_entity.type
_entity.pdbx_description
1 polymer ?
#
loop_
_entity_poly.entity_id
_entity_poly.type
_entity_poly.pdbx_seq_one_letter_code
_entity_poly.pdbx_strand_id
1 'polypeptide(L)' 'MSSIDQSGTFTLGDRTVKRLGYGAMQLAGAGVFGPPKDHDAALAVLREAVAHRGEPHRHQRLLRPTRHQSGHS' A
#
# COMPACT_ATOMS: atom_id res chain seq x y z
N MET A 1 -0.48 15.28 -11.20
CA MET A 1 0.27 14.36 -10.31
C MET A 1 -0.60 13.15 -10.04
N SER A 2 -0.15 11.95 -10.40
CA SER A 2 -0.91 10.72 -10.18
C SER A 2 -1.02 10.42 -8.68
N SER A 3 -2.24 10.43 -8.14
CA SER A 3 -2.48 10.11 -6.74
C SER A 3 -2.39 8.60 -6.52
N ILE A 4 -1.61 8.16 -5.53
CA ILE A 4 -1.50 6.74 -5.14
C ILE A 4 -2.86 6.15 -4.79
N ASP A 5 -3.82 6.96 -4.37
CA ASP A 5 -5.16 6.47 -4.06
C ASP A 5 -5.84 5.80 -5.26
N GLN A 6 -5.63 6.34 -6.46
CA GLN A 6 -6.24 5.87 -7.71
C GLN A 6 -5.63 4.56 -8.24
N SER A 7 -4.59 4.03 -7.59
CA SER A 7 -3.85 2.85 -8.08
C SER A 7 -4.58 1.51 -7.94
N GLY A 8 -5.77 1.49 -7.34
CA GLY A 8 -6.47 0.25 -7.02
C GLY A 8 -5.73 -0.60 -5.98
N THR A 9 -6.33 -1.72 -5.59
CA THR A 9 -5.81 -2.61 -4.54
C THR A 9 -5.62 -4.03 -5.05
N PHE A 10 -4.78 -4.80 -4.36
CA PHE A 10 -4.51 -6.20 -4.60
C PHE A 10 -4.31 -6.94 -3.27
N THR A 11 -4.71 -8.21 -3.21
CA THR A 11 -4.57 -9.05 -2.01
C THR A 11 -3.24 -9.80 -2.07
N LEU A 12 -2.34 -9.49 -1.13
CA LEU A 12 -1.05 -10.13 -0.95
C LEU A 12 -1.07 -10.94 0.36
N GLY A 13 -1.31 -12.25 0.26
CA GLY A 13 -1.60 -13.08 1.43
C GLY A 13 -2.83 -12.55 2.18
N ASP A 14 -2.69 -12.30 3.47
CA ASP A 14 -3.77 -11.75 4.32
C ASP A 14 -3.85 -10.22 4.32
N ARG A 15 -3.07 -9.54 3.46
CA ARG A 15 -2.97 -8.07 3.44
C ARG A 15 -3.46 -7.49 2.11
N THR A 16 -4.30 -6.46 2.18
CA THR A 16 -4.64 -5.65 1.01
C THR A 16 -3.62 -4.53 0.82
N VAL A 17 -3.00 -4.47 -0.35
CA VAL A 17 -1.98 -3.48 -0.72
C VAL A 17 -2.42 -2.66 -1.93
N LYS A 18 -1.95 -1.42 -2.05
CA LYS A 18 -2.12 -0.62 -3.28
C LYS A 18 -1.24 -1.21 -4.40
N ARG A 19 -1.70 -1.12 -5.66
CA ARG A 19 -0.93 -1.64 -6.83
C ARG A 19 0.12 -0.64 -7.36
N LEU A 20 0.52 0.31 -6.52
CA LEU A 20 1.67 1.19 -6.73
C LEU A 20 2.55 1.13 -5.48
N GLY A 21 3.86 1.25 -5.69
CA GLY A 21 4.85 1.23 -4.62
C GLY A 21 6.10 2.03 -4.98
N TYR A 22 6.95 2.28 -3.98
CA TYR A 22 8.22 2.96 -4.16
C TYR A 22 9.31 1.95 -4.56
N GLY A 23 10.02 2.20 -5.66
CA GLY A 23 11.14 1.36 -6.10
C GLY A 23 12.39 1.61 -5.27
N ALA A 24 13.01 0.57 -4.73
CA ALA A 24 14.16 0.65 -3.83
C ALA A 24 15.52 0.26 -4.48
N MET A 25 15.55 -0.09 -5.76
CA MET A 25 16.75 -0.64 -6.42
C MET A 25 17.98 0.28 -6.42
N GLN A 26 17.77 1.59 -6.29
CA GLN A 26 18.87 2.58 -6.23
C GLN A 26 19.29 2.95 -4.81
N LEU A 27 18.61 2.42 -3.78
CA LEU A 27 19.05 2.59 -2.39
C LEU A 27 20.29 1.73 -2.09
N ALA A 28 20.46 0.61 -2.79
CA ALA A 28 21.68 -0.20 -2.72
C ALA A 28 22.79 0.44 -3.57
N GLY A 29 24.03 0.39 -3.08
CA GLY A 29 25.20 1.01 -3.72
C GLY A 29 25.53 0.48 -5.12
N ALA A 30 26.55 1.08 -5.77
CA ALA A 30 26.97 0.73 -7.13
C ALA A 30 27.21 -0.79 -7.27
N GLY A 31 26.41 -1.46 -8.11
CA GLY A 31 26.45 -2.91 -8.32
C GLY A 31 25.25 -3.71 -7.79
N VAL A 32 24.21 -3.06 -7.26
CA VAL A 32 22.90 -3.65 -6.83
C VAL A 32 23.00 -4.58 -5.60
N PHE A 33 24.18 -5.12 -5.29
CA PHE A 33 24.47 -5.90 -4.08
C PHE A 33 25.53 -5.19 -3.22
N GLY A 34 25.09 -4.59 -2.12
CA GLY A 34 25.96 -3.96 -1.13
C GLY A 34 25.20 -2.95 -0.27
N PRO A 35 25.70 -2.61 0.93
CA PRO A 35 25.11 -1.58 1.76
C PRO A 35 25.03 -0.25 0.99
N PRO A 36 24.03 0.60 1.28
CA PRO A 36 23.96 1.94 0.71
C PRO A 36 25.28 2.68 0.95
N LYS A 37 25.77 3.41 -0.06
CA LYS A 37 26.94 4.30 0.12
C LYS A 37 26.71 5.31 1.25
N ASP A 38 25.46 5.75 1.39
CA ASP A 38 25.00 6.61 2.46
C ASP A 38 23.77 5.97 3.11
N HIS A 39 24.00 5.40 4.30
CA HIS A 39 22.97 4.71 5.06
C HIS A 39 21.91 5.67 5.62
N ASP A 40 22.31 6.88 6.01
CA ASP A 40 21.40 7.85 6.61
C ASP A 40 20.44 8.42 5.57
N ALA A 41 20.96 8.75 4.38
CA ALA A 41 20.14 9.18 3.25
C ALA A 41 19.15 8.09 2.82
N ALA A 42 19.58 6.82 2.80
CA ALA A 42 18.69 5.71 2.47
C ALA A 42 17.55 5.55 3.49
N LEU A 43 17.86 5.70 4.79
CA LEU A 43 16.85 5.69 5.85
C LEU A 43 15.89 6.87 5.74
N ALA A 44 16.39 8.07 5.44
CA ALA A 44 15.56 9.27 5.27
C ALA A 44 14.53 9.06 4.16
N VAL A 45 14.94 8.56 2.99
CA VAL A 45 14.04 8.27 1.87
C VAL A 45 12.97 7.23 2.25
N LEU A 46 13.35 6.17 2.97
CA LEU A 46 12.40 5.15 3.40
C LEU A 46 11.38 5.70 4.42
N ARG A 47 11.81 6.56 5.34
CA ARG A 47 10.92 7.22 6.31
C ARG A 47 9.91 8.11 5.61
N GLU A 48 10.35 8.93 4.66
CA GLU A 48 9.46 9.77 3.85
C GLU A 48 8.47 8.92 3.04
N ALA A 49 8.94 7.83 2.42
CA ALA A 49 8.09 6.93 1.67
C ALA A 49 6.98 6.30 2.54
N VAL A 50 7.27 6.01 3.82
CA VAL A 50 6.27 5.53 4.78
C VAL A 50 5.33 6.65 5.22
N ALA A 51 5.84 7.86 5.47
CA ALA A 51 5.02 9.01 5.86
C ALA A 51 4.01 9.39 4.75
N HIS A 52 4.39 9.23 3.49
CA HIS A 52 3.54 9.46 2.33
C HIS A 52 2.68 8.25 1.93
N ARG A 53 2.73 7.14 2.67
CA ARG A 53 1.78 6.05 2.49
C ARG A 53 0.39 6.56 2.87
N GLY A 54 -0.42 6.84 1.85
CA GLY A 54 -1.83 7.16 2.04
C GLY A 54 -2.49 6.13 2.96
N GLU A 55 -3.21 6.62 3.96
CA GLU A 55 -3.94 5.82 4.96
C GLU A 55 -4.61 4.61 4.29
N PRO A 56 -4.53 3.41 4.89
CA PRO A 56 -5.21 2.25 4.34
C PRO A 56 -6.70 2.57 4.29
N HIS A 57 -7.25 2.57 3.08
CA HIS A 57 -8.69 2.64 2.87
C HIS A 57 -9.29 1.41 3.53
N ARG A 58 -9.66 1.55 4.80
CA ARG A 58 -10.50 0.60 5.51
C ARG A 58 -11.76 0.53 4.66
N HIS A 59 -11.88 -0.53 3.87
CA HIS A 59 -13.13 -0.91 3.25
C HIS A 59 -14.15 -0.90 4.38
N GLN A 60 -14.99 0.13 4.36
CA GLN A 60 -16.17 0.22 5.18
C GLN A 60 -16.93 -1.05 4.83
N ARG A 61 -16.85 -2.04 5.72
CA ARG A 61 -17.57 -3.30 5.61
C ARG A 61 -19.03 -2.90 5.69
N LEU A 62 -19.63 -2.64 4.52
CA LEU A 62 -21.06 -2.49 4.38
C LEU A 62 -21.64 -3.78 4.97
N LEU A 63 -22.23 -3.64 6.14
CA LEU A 63 -23.06 -4.67 6.74
C LEU A 63 -24.11 -4.99 5.68
N ARG A 64 -23.99 -6.15 5.04
CA ARG A 64 -25.02 -6.67 4.15
C ARG A 64 -26.31 -6.72 4.96
N PRO A 65 -27.38 -5.98 4.61
CA PRO A 65 -28.68 -6.30 5.18
C PRO A 65 -29.05 -7.69 4.65
N THR A 66 -29.17 -8.64 5.57
CA THR A 66 -29.75 -9.94 5.32
C THR A 66 -31.12 -9.76 4.67
N ARG A 67 -31.29 -10.32 3.47
CA ARG A 67 -32.60 -10.55 2.87
C ARG A 67 -33.48 -11.28 3.88
N HIS A 68 -34.61 -10.69 4.25
CA HIS A 68 -35.81 -11.46 4.58
C HIS A 68 -36.76 -11.33 3.39
N GLN A 69 -36.75 -12.36 2.54
CA GLN A 69 -37.93 -12.74 1.78
C GLN A 69 -38.92 -13.44 2.71
N SER A 70 -40.17 -13.54 2.21
CA SER A 70 -41.39 -14.16 2.76
C SER A 70 -42.05 -13.34 3.87
N GLY A 71 -43.24 -12.77 3.68
CA GLY A 71 -44.41 -13.14 2.88
C GLY A 71 -45.60 -13.18 3.84
N HIS A 72 -46.73 -12.55 3.52
CA HIS A 72 -48.08 -12.96 3.92
C HIS A 72 -49.10 -12.11 3.17
N SER A 73 -50.02 -12.84 2.54
CA SER A 73 -51.35 -12.58 1.96
C SER A 73 -51.90 -11.17 1.87
#